data_AF-A0A9E3E0D9-F1
#
_entry.id   AF-A0A9E3E0D9-F1
#
_cell.length_a   1.000
_cell.length_b   1.000
_cell.length_c   1.000
_cell.angle_alpha   90.00
_cell.angle_beta   90.00
_cell.angle_gamma   90.00
#
_symmetry.space_group_name_H-M   'P 1'
#
loop_
_entity.id
_entity.type
_entity.pdbx_description
1 polymer ?
#
loop_
_entity_poly.entity_id
_entity_poly.type
_entity_poly.pdbx_seq_one_letter_code
_entity_poly.pdbx_strand_id
1 'polypeptide(L)'
;SLNPGRGTPAVLARLTQGQWGIESVHWLRDTAYAEDHNTGYTGDGPQVMATLRNIAISLLHLAGITEINRTLQRITRDRTRALLFLPL
;
A
#
# COMPACT_ATOMS: atom_id res chain seq x y z
N SER A 1 -19.86 -15.91 11.38
CA SER A 1 -20.26 -14.91 12.39
C SER A 1 -19.30 -15.02 13.58
N LEU A 2 -18.82 -13.90 14.14
CA LEU A 2 -18.03 -13.93 15.38
C LEU A 2 -18.96 -14.35 16.54
N ASN A 3 -18.47 -15.22 17.44
CA ASN A 3 -19.24 -15.58 18.63
C ASN A 3 -19.57 -14.34 19.47
N PRO A 4 -20.76 -14.24 20.10
CA PRO A 4 -21.17 -13.07 20.88
C PRO A 4 -20.15 -12.67 21.97
N GLY A 5 -19.49 -13.65 22.61
CA GLY A 5 -18.44 -13.42 23.61
C GLY A 5 -17.07 -12.96 23.05
N ARG A 6 -16.89 -12.99 21.73
CA ARG A 6 -15.67 -12.51 21.03
C ARG A 6 -15.87 -11.16 20.34
N GLY A 7 -17.09 -10.67 20.26
CA GLY A 7 -17.45 -9.41 19.59
C GLY A 7 -17.51 -8.21 20.52
N THR A 8 -16.62 -8.10 21.51
CA THR A 8 -16.59 -6.90 22.36
C THR A 8 -16.33 -5.65 21.49
N PRO A 9 -16.83 -4.46 21.87
CA PRO A 9 -16.63 -3.25 21.07
C PRO A 9 -15.16 -2.98 20.73
N ALA A 10 -14.24 -3.24 21.68
CA ALA A 10 -12.80 -3.09 21.46
C ALA A 10 -12.25 -4.06 20.40
N VAL A 11 -12.72 -5.32 20.37
CA VAL A 11 -12.31 -6.29 19.35
C VAL A 11 -12.80 -5.87 17.98
N LEU A 12 -14.05 -5.44 17.88
CA LEU A 12 -14.63 -4.94 16.62
C LEU A 12 -13.88 -3.72 16.11
N ALA A 13 -13.60 -2.74 16.97
CA ALA A 13 -12.84 -1.55 16.59
C ALA A 13 -11.45 -1.90 16.05
N ARG A 14 -10.72 -2.80 16.71
CA ARG A 14 -9.40 -3.27 16.27
C ARG A 14 -9.47 -3.96 14.90
N LEU A 15 -10.47 -4.82 14.67
CA LEU A 15 -10.64 -5.50 13.39
C LEU A 15 -10.98 -4.49 12.27
N THR A 16 -11.87 -3.55 12.54
CA THR A 16 -12.21 -2.48 11.60
C THR A 16 -10.99 -1.62 11.26
N GLN A 17 -10.18 -1.22 12.25
CA GLN A 17 -8.94 -0.48 12.02
C GLN A 17 -7.94 -1.29 11.17
N GLY A 18 -7.80 -2.59 11.44
CA GLY A 18 -6.96 -3.47 10.63
C GLY A 18 -7.43 -3.59 9.18
N GLN A 19 -8.74 -3.73 8.96
CA GLN A 19 -9.33 -3.76 7.63
C GLN A 19 -9.09 -2.46 6.86
N TRP A 20 -9.26 -1.31 7.52
CA TRP A 20 -8.95 -0.01 6.92
C TRP A 20 -7.48 0.14 6.56
N GLY A 21 -6.57 -0.45 7.33
CA GLY A 21 -5.14 -0.49 6.99
C GLY A 21 -4.88 -1.21 5.66
N ILE A 22 -5.55 -2.35 5.43
CA ILE A 22 -5.46 -3.09 4.17
C ILE A 22 -6.04 -2.28 3.01
N GLU A 23 -7.24 -1.71 3.21
CA GLU A 23 -7.91 -0.89 2.19
C GLU A 23 -7.10 0.36 1.82
N SER A 24 -6.41 0.97 2.78
CA SER A 24 -5.55 2.13 2.52
C SER A 24 -4.42 1.82 1.55
N VAL A 25 -3.88 0.59 1.59
CA VAL A 25 -2.84 0.14 0.64
C VAL A 25 -3.44 -0.09 -0.75
N HIS A 26 -4.65 -0.64 -0.83
CA HIS A 26 -5.38 -0.77 -2.10
C HIS A 26 -5.64 0.60 -2.73
N TRP A 27 -6.22 1.53 -1.97
CA TRP A 27 -6.46 2.90 -2.42
C TRP A 27 -5.19 3.57 -2.94
N LEU A 28 -4.06 3.39 -2.26
CA LEU A 28 -2.79 3.96 -2.70
C LEU A 28 -2.29 3.33 -4.01
N ARG A 29 -2.50 2.03 -4.23
CA ARG A 29 -2.18 1.37 -5.51
C ARG A 29 -3.05 1.88 -6.64
N ASP A 30 -4.34 2.00 -6.41
CA ASP A 30 -5.29 2.41 -7.45
C ASP A 30 -5.07 3.88 -7.83
N THR A 31 -4.77 4.74 -6.85
CA THR A 31 -4.61 6.19 -7.08
C THR A 31 -3.19 6.59 -7.46
N ALA A 32 -2.16 6.13 -6.74
CA ALA A 32 -0.78 6.56 -6.98
C ALA A 32 -0.15 5.85 -8.18
N TYR A 33 -0.51 4.59 -8.40
CA TYR A 33 0.04 3.76 -9.47
C TYR A 33 -0.92 3.55 -10.65
N ALA A 34 -2.15 4.08 -10.57
CA ALA A 34 -3.20 3.89 -11.57
C ALA A 34 -3.39 2.41 -11.91
N GLU A 35 -3.34 1.54 -10.89
CA GLU A 35 -3.24 0.09 -11.08
C GLU A 35 -4.41 -0.47 -11.89
N ASP A 36 -5.64 -0.12 -11.54
CA ASP A 36 -6.86 -0.54 -12.27
C ASP A 36 -6.89 -0.09 -13.73
N HIS A 37 -6.18 1.00 -14.05
CA HIS A 37 -6.11 1.52 -15.41
C HIS A 37 -4.99 0.86 -16.24
N ASN A 38 -4.14 0.03 -15.64
CA ASN A 38 -3.01 -0.59 -16.31
C ASN A 38 -3.33 -2.03 -16.74
N THR A 39 -3.77 -2.17 -17.99
CA THR A 39 -4.12 -3.46 -18.61
C THR A 39 -2.98 -4.08 -19.44
N GLY A 40 -1.75 -3.54 -19.33
CA GLY A 40 -0.62 -3.94 -20.18
C GLY A 40 0.03 -5.30 -19.84
N TYR A 41 -0.40 -5.97 -18.77
CA TYR A 41 0.21 -7.20 -18.28
C TYR A 41 -0.70 -8.41 -18.51
N THR A 42 -0.10 -9.55 -18.87
CA THR A 42 -0.78 -10.85 -19.02
C THR A 42 -0.22 -11.88 -18.05
N GLY A 43 -0.94 -12.99 -17.87
CA GLY A 43 -0.57 -14.04 -16.91
C GLY A 43 -0.44 -13.48 -15.49
N ASP A 44 0.67 -13.80 -14.81
CA ASP A 44 0.94 -13.38 -13.43
C ASP A 44 1.41 -11.91 -13.30
N GLY A 45 1.55 -11.19 -14.42
CA GLY A 45 2.10 -9.83 -14.43
C GLY A 45 1.38 -8.84 -13.49
N PRO A 46 0.03 -8.78 -13.46
CA PRO A 46 -0.69 -7.93 -12.49
C PRO A 46 -0.33 -8.26 -11.04
N GLN A 47 -0.22 -9.54 -10.67
CA GLN A 47 0.12 -9.97 -9.32
C GLN A 47 1.58 -9.65 -8.95
N VAL A 48 2.51 -9.82 -9.89
CA VAL A 48 3.91 -9.42 -9.71
C VAL A 48 4.00 -7.91 -9.47
N MET A 49 3.30 -7.10 -10.26
CA MET A 49 3.30 -5.65 -10.10
C MET A 49 2.66 -5.19 -8.80
N ALA A 50 1.56 -5.82 -8.38
CA ALA A 50 0.97 -5.61 -7.06
C ALA A 50 1.98 -5.84 -5.93
N THR A 51 2.75 -6.94 -6.03
CA THR A 51 3.79 -7.30 -5.05
C THR A 51 4.90 -6.25 -5.01
N LEU A 52 5.42 -5.84 -6.17
CA LEU A 52 6.47 -4.81 -6.25
C LEU A 52 6.00 -3.45 -5.69
N ARG A 53 4.76 -3.05 -5.97
CA ARG A 53 4.17 -1.81 -5.42
C ARG A 53 4.00 -1.90 -3.91
N ASN A 54 3.54 -3.04 -3.39
CA ASN A 54 3.46 -3.26 -1.94
C ASN A 54 4.84 -3.14 -1.26
N ILE A 55 5.89 -3.68 -1.88
CA ILE A 55 7.27 -3.53 -1.38
C ILE A 55 7.68 -2.05 -1.35
N ALA A 56 7.45 -1.31 -2.44
CA ALA A 56 7.78 0.11 -2.51
C ALA A 56 7.05 0.93 -1.43
N ILE A 57 5.74 0.70 -1.25
CA ILE A 57 4.93 1.35 -0.21
C ILE A 57 5.46 1.00 1.19
N SER A 58 5.81 -0.27 1.41
CA SER A 58 6.35 -0.73 2.71
C SER A 58 7.69 -0.09 3.04
N LEU A 59 8.58 0.07 2.06
CA LEU A 59 9.86 0.76 2.25
C LEU A 59 9.67 2.22 2.65
N LEU A 60 8.71 2.92 2.04
CA LEU A 60 8.38 4.30 2.42
C LEU A 60 7.84 4.39 3.85
N HIS A 61 6.98 3.46 4.26
CA HIS A 61 6.53 3.37 5.65
C HIS A 61 7.70 3.09 6.62
N LEU A 62 8.59 2.17 6.28
CA LEU A 62 9.78 1.87 7.09
C LEU A 62 10.73 3.06 7.20
N ALA A 63 10.81 3.90 6.17
CA ALA A 63 11.54 5.16 6.18
C ALA A 63 10.80 6.29 6.95
N GLY A 64 9.66 6.00 7.58
CA GLY A 64 8.88 6.96 8.37
C GLY A 64 8.09 7.97 7.54
N ILE A 65 7.89 7.71 6.25
CA ILE A 65 7.19 8.63 5.35
C ILE A 65 5.67 8.48 5.51
N THR A 66 5.01 9.59 5.86
CA THR A 66 3.55 9.69 5.97
C THR A 66 2.91 10.21 4.68
N GLU A 67 3.61 11.09 3.95
CA GLU A 67 3.17 11.70 2.69
C GLU A 67 3.49 10.81 1.47
N ILE A 68 2.95 9.60 1.43
CA ILE A 68 3.36 8.57 0.46
C ILE A 68 3.07 9.00 -0.99
N ASN A 69 1.85 9.46 -1.28
CA ASN A 69 1.47 9.90 -2.63
C ASN A 69 2.42 10.97 -3.18
N ARG A 70 2.73 11.99 -2.37
CA ARG A 70 3.63 13.07 -2.76
C ARG A 70 5.05 12.55 -2.98
N THR A 71 5.50 11.62 -2.15
CA THR A 71 6.83 11.01 -2.27
C THR A 71 6.94 10.16 -3.53
N LEU A 72 5.94 9.35 -3.84
CA LEU A 72 5.86 8.59 -5.09
C LEU A 72 5.88 9.52 -6.30
N GLN A 73 5.11 10.61 -6.30
CA GLN A 73 5.17 11.61 -7.37
C GLN A 73 6.56 12.26 -7.53
N ARG A 74 7.28 12.49 -6.42
CA ARG A 74 8.66 13.02 -6.46
C ARG A 74 9.63 12.01 -7.06
N ILE A 75 9.48 10.72 -6.75
CA ILE A 75 10.28 9.62 -7.32
C ILE A 75 9.94 9.41 -8.80
N THR A 76 8.67 9.51 -9.20
CA THR A 76 8.27 9.38 -10.61
C THR A 76 8.88 10.48 -11.48
N ARG A 77 8.99 11.71 -10.96
CA ARG A 77 9.65 12.83 -11.65
C ARG A 77 11.18 12.68 -11.75
N ASP A 78 11.80 11.94 -10.83
CA ASP A 78 13.24 11.66 -10.81
C ASP A 78 13.50 10.38 -10.02
N ARG A 79 13.72 9.28 -10.74
CA ARG A 79 13.80 7.93 -10.18
C ARG A 79 14.98 7.75 -9.23
N THR A 80 16.03 8.55 -9.37
CA THR A 80 17.22 8.48 -8.48
C THR A 80 16.86 8.82 -7.03
N ARG A 81 15.80 9.59 -6.82
CA ARG A 81 15.30 9.94 -5.48
C ARG A 81 14.78 8.75 -4.69
N ALA A 82 14.49 7.62 -5.33
CA ALA A 82 14.15 6.39 -4.62
C ALA A 82 15.27 5.96 -3.65
N LEU A 83 16.54 6.24 -3.99
CA LEU A 83 17.72 5.89 -3.18
C LEU A 83 17.74 6.60 -1.83
N LEU A 84 17.05 7.75 -1.70
CA LEU A 84 16.95 8.50 -0.44
C LEU A 84 16.10 7.78 0.61
N PHE A 85 15.32 6.77 0.21
CA PHE A 85 14.36 6.07 1.07
C PHE A 85 14.67 4.58 1.21
N LEU A 86 15.79 4.12 0.65
CA LEU A 86 16.26 2.75 0.83
C LEU A 86 17.08 2.68 2.13
N PRO A 87 16.87 1.66 2.97
CA PRO A 87 17.78 1.37 4.08
C PRO A 87 19.10 0.87 3.48
N LEU A 88 20.08 1.77 3.37
CA LEU A 88 21.46 1.49 2.94
C LEU A 88 22.41 1.58 4.14
#